data_AF-A0A929DFA2-F1
#
_entry.id   AF-A0A929DFA2-F1
#
_cell.length_a   1.000
_cell.length_b   1.000
_cell.length_c   1.000
_cell.angle_alpha   90.00
_cell.angle_beta   90.00
_cell.angle_gamma   90.00
#
_symmetry.space_group_name_H-M   'P 1'
#
loop_
_entity.id
_entity.type
_entity.pdbx_description
1 polymer ?
#
loop_
_entity_poly.entity_id
_entity_poly.type
_entity_poly.pdbx_seq_one_letter_code
_entity_poly.pdbx_strand_id
1 'polypeptide(L)'
;MRIVNQLMRVISQLIDVPVADPDDARRRRLLNILLLCVVVFVLVGFLAVLAGLVPPPPNENVFYWGVPIGLFGAVLIFLLNRYWSGRAAALLFLLLLTASVFADDLENVSYGRSLLAFALPVVMASVLLRPYVSFVMAGLISLLINIVGMGMFHGPNVLAVFILFLVAWVSWVAARSAERALTDLRVINRELDQRVAERVRGVQRRSIQLQTASEIARDATATLDVDKLLDETVRLVSERFGLYHAGVFLIDKRGEYAVLCAASSEGGRRMIEREHKLAVGKEGIVGHVAGSGEPLVVLDVGKDAAYLINPDLLDT
;
A
#
# COMPACT_ATOMS: atom_id res chain seq x y z
N MET A 1 -26.17 6.63 19.75
CA MET A 1 -25.14 6.72 18.69
C MET A 1 -24.17 7.92 18.86
N ARG A 2 -24.63 9.14 19.15
CA ARG A 2 -23.76 10.32 19.37
C ARG A 2 -22.75 10.20 20.53
N ILE A 3 -23.18 9.64 21.67
CA ILE A 3 -22.33 9.48 22.86
C ILE A 3 -21.19 8.49 22.59
N VAL A 4 -21.47 7.37 21.90
CA VAL A 4 -20.46 6.38 21.52
C VAL A 4 -19.42 6.98 20.56
N ASN A 5 -19.84 7.79 19.59
CA ASN A 5 -18.92 8.48 18.69
C ASN A 5 -18.08 9.55 19.39
N GLN A 6 -18.63 10.27 20.37
CA GLN A 6 -17.84 11.20 21.19
C GLN A 6 -16.83 10.46 22.07
N LEU A 7 -17.25 9.37 22.71
CA LEU A 7 -16.37 8.55 23.54
C LEU A 7 -15.21 7.98 22.72
N MET A 8 -15.48 7.42 21.53
CA MET A 8 -14.45 6.92 20.62
C MET A 8 -13.48 8.02 20.17
N ARG A 9 -13.97 9.25 19.94
CA ARG A 9 -13.12 10.36 19.51
C ARG A 9 -12.20 10.88 20.63
N VAL A 10 -12.68 10.89 21.87
CA VAL A 10 -11.86 11.24 23.04
C VAL A 10 -10.80 10.15 23.30
N ILE A 11 -11.20 8.87 23.21
CA ILE A 11 -10.29 7.73 23.32
C ILE A 11 -9.22 7.77 22.23
N SER A 12 -9.58 8.06 20.98
CA SER A 12 -8.61 8.14 19.88
C SER A 12 -7.61 9.29 20.08
N GLN A 13 -8.06 10.45 20.57
CA GLN A 13 -7.18 11.60 20.84
C GLN A 13 -6.21 11.37 22.02
N LEU A 14 -6.61 10.58 23.01
CA LEU A 14 -5.73 10.15 24.11
C LEU A 14 -4.68 9.12 23.66
N ILE A 15 -5.02 8.29 22.68
CA ILE A 15 -4.20 7.16 22.24
C ILE A 15 -3.21 7.57 21.13
N ASP A 16 -3.61 8.45 20.21
CA ASP A 16 -2.77 8.86 19.09
C ASP A 16 -1.82 10.00 19.48
N VAL A 17 -0.52 9.71 19.41
CA VAL A 17 0.57 10.69 19.56
C VAL A 17 1.12 10.96 18.15
N PRO A 18 1.09 12.21 17.65
CA PRO A 18 1.67 12.52 16.36
C PRO A 18 3.19 12.44 16.46
N VAL A 19 3.79 11.44 15.79
CA VAL A 19 5.25 11.25 15.73
C VAL A 19 5.63 11.04 14.27
N ALA A 20 6.81 11.55 13.88
CA ALA A 20 7.33 11.44 12.51
C ALA A 20 7.66 9.99 12.09
N ASP A 21 7.94 9.10 13.05
CA ASP A 21 8.22 7.68 12.82
C ASP A 21 6.99 6.82 13.20
N PRO A 22 6.40 6.07 12.24
CA PRO A 22 5.23 5.23 12.49
C PRO A 22 5.48 4.11 13.51
N ASP A 23 6.71 3.63 13.66
CA ASP A 23 7.02 2.54 14.59
C ASP A 23 7.12 3.04 16.04
N ASP A 24 7.70 4.22 16.25
CA ASP A 24 7.69 4.88 17.57
C ASP A 24 6.26 5.31 17.97
N ALA A 25 5.44 5.78 17.02
CA ALA A 25 4.03 6.08 17.28
C ALA A 25 3.26 4.82 17.74
N ARG A 26 3.46 3.69 17.06
CA ARG A 26 2.86 2.41 17.42
C ARG A 26 3.24 1.98 18.84
N ARG A 27 4.52 2.07 19.20
CA ARG A 27 5.01 1.68 20.54
C ARG A 27 4.44 2.56 21.65
N ARG A 28 4.35 3.88 21.44
CA ARG A 28 3.71 4.80 22.39
C ARG A 28 2.22 4.51 22.56
N ARG A 29 1.53 4.20 21.47
CA ARG A 29 0.12 3.78 21.48
C ARG A 29 -0.08 2.49 22.26
N LEU A 30 0.77 1.49 22.04
CA LEU A 30 0.74 0.24 22.80
C LEU A 30 0.98 0.48 24.30
N LEU A 31 1.94 1.35 24.64
CA LEU A 31 2.20 1.74 26.03
C LEU A 31 0.95 2.35 26.68
N ASN A 32 0.28 3.29 26.00
CA ASN A 32 -0.93 3.92 26.54
C ASN A 32 -2.07 2.91 26.76
N ILE A 33 -2.26 1.98 25.81
CA ILE A 33 -3.27 0.93 25.93
C ILE A 33 -2.96 0.03 27.13
N LEU A 34 -1.71 -0.45 27.24
CA LEU A 34 -1.28 -1.31 28.33
C LEU A 34 -1.40 -0.62 29.68
N LEU A 35 -0.98 0.64 29.77
CA LEU A 35 -1.07 1.45 30.98
C LEU A 35 -2.53 1.63 31.41
N LEU A 36 -3.44 1.91 30.47
CA LEU A 36 -4.87 1.97 30.76
C LEU A 36 -5.42 0.62 31.25
N CYS A 37 -5.05 -0.50 30.62
CA CYS A 37 -5.45 -1.83 31.07
C CYS A 37 -4.95 -2.13 32.50
N VAL A 38 -3.69 -1.82 32.81
CA VAL A 38 -3.12 -2.01 34.14
C VAL A 38 -3.81 -1.12 35.17
N VAL A 39 -4.02 0.16 34.86
CA VAL A 39 -4.74 1.09 35.76
C VAL A 39 -6.16 0.60 36.05
N VAL A 40 -6.90 0.17 35.03
CA VAL A 40 -8.26 -0.37 35.21
C VAL A 40 -8.22 -1.65 36.05
N PHE A 41 -7.29 -2.57 35.77
CA PHE A 41 -7.17 -3.82 36.53
C PHE A 41 -6.85 -3.57 38.01
N VAL A 42 -5.88 -2.69 38.29
CA VAL A 42 -5.49 -2.30 39.65
C VAL A 42 -6.65 -1.58 40.36
N LEU A 43 -7.36 -0.69 39.67
CA LEU A 43 -8.49 0.04 40.23
C LEU A 43 -9.66 -0.89 40.58
N VAL A 44 -9.99 -1.84 39.70
CA VAL A 44 -11.04 -2.84 39.94
C VAL A 44 -10.66 -3.72 41.13
N GLY A 45 -9.42 -4.20 41.20
CA GLY A 45 -8.93 -4.99 42.33
C GLY A 45 -9.00 -4.23 43.65
N PHE A 46 -8.59 -2.96 43.65
CA PHE A 46 -8.64 -2.09 44.82
C PHE A 46 -10.08 -1.82 45.29
N LEU A 47 -10.99 -1.53 44.36
CA LEU A 47 -12.40 -1.32 44.67
C LEU A 47 -13.08 -2.59 45.18
N ALA A 48 -12.72 -3.77 44.66
CA ALA A 48 -13.26 -5.04 45.14
C ALA A 48 -12.87 -5.32 46.61
N VAL A 49 -11.64 -5.01 47.00
CA VAL A 49 -11.21 -5.10 48.40
C VAL A 49 -11.93 -4.07 49.27
N LEU A 50 -12.03 -2.80 48.83
CA LEU A 50 -12.74 -1.76 49.58
C LEU A 50 -14.23 -2.04 49.77
N ALA A 51 -14.87 -2.68 48.80
CA ALA A 51 -16.27 -3.08 48.86
C ALA A 51 -16.50 -4.41 49.62
N GLY A 52 -15.43 -5.06 50.12
CA GLY A 52 -15.51 -6.31 50.88
C GLY A 52 -15.85 -7.55 50.04
N LEU A 53 -15.72 -7.48 48.71
CA LEU A 53 -15.91 -8.63 47.81
C LEU A 53 -14.75 -9.63 47.85
N VAL A 54 -13.55 -9.15 48.21
CA VAL A 54 -12.32 -9.93 48.30
C VAL A 54 -11.66 -9.61 49.64
N PRO A 55 -11.19 -10.63 50.40
CA PRO A 55 -10.48 -10.37 51.65
C PRO A 55 -9.20 -9.56 51.38
N PRO A 56 -8.86 -8.60 52.28
CA PRO A 56 -7.63 -7.84 52.11
C PRO A 56 -6.40 -8.77 52.18
N PRO A 57 -5.34 -8.45 51.44
CA PRO A 57 -4.11 -9.24 51.48
C PRO A 57 -3.43 -9.13 52.86
N PRO A 58 -2.55 -10.08 53.23
CA PRO A 58 -1.90 -10.13 54.54
C PRO A 58 -1.18 -8.84 54.93
N ASN A 59 -0.61 -8.15 53.92
CA ASN A 59 0.15 -6.92 54.08
C ASN A 59 -0.72 -5.68 53.75
N GLU A 60 -1.73 -5.41 54.59
CA GLU A 60 -2.72 -4.33 54.37
C GLU A 60 -2.05 -2.97 54.12
N ASN A 61 -1.02 -2.60 54.89
CA ASN A 61 -0.33 -1.33 54.73
C ASN A 61 0.34 -1.18 53.35
N VAL A 62 0.97 -2.25 52.85
CA VAL A 62 1.61 -2.23 51.53
C VAL A 62 0.56 -2.11 50.42
N PHE A 63 -0.60 -2.75 50.60
CA PHE A 63 -1.70 -2.67 49.64
C PHE A 63 -2.33 -1.28 49.58
N TYR A 64 -2.74 -0.71 50.72
CA TYR A 64 -3.44 0.58 50.77
C TYR A 64 -2.56 1.76 50.35
N TRP A 65 -1.25 1.74 50.62
CA TRP A 65 -0.32 2.78 50.17
C TRP A 65 0.27 2.50 48.78
N GLY A 66 0.53 1.23 48.45
CA GLY A 66 1.15 0.83 47.20
C GLY A 66 0.26 1.10 45.98
N VAL A 67 -1.06 0.86 46.10
CA VAL A 67 -1.99 1.07 44.98
C VAL A 67 -2.06 2.54 44.56
N PRO A 68 -2.31 3.52 45.45
CA PRO A 68 -2.28 4.94 45.08
C PRO A 68 -0.95 5.40 44.49
N ILE A 69 0.18 4.95 45.05
CA ILE A 69 1.52 5.27 44.54
C ILE A 69 1.70 4.71 43.12
N GLY A 70 1.27 3.47 42.87
CA GLY A 70 1.30 2.84 41.56
C GLY A 70 0.42 3.56 40.53
N LEU A 71 -0.79 3.97 40.91
CA LEU A 71 -1.69 4.74 40.07
C LEU A 71 -1.10 6.12 39.73
N PHE A 72 -0.52 6.81 40.71
CA PHE A 72 0.17 8.08 40.48
C PHE A 72 1.37 7.90 39.53
N GLY A 73 2.16 6.85 39.74
CA GLY A 73 3.25 6.47 38.84
C GLY A 73 2.76 6.21 37.41
N ALA A 74 1.63 5.52 37.24
CA ALA A 74 1.02 5.28 35.94
C ALA A 74 0.60 6.59 35.25
N VAL A 75 -0.02 7.53 35.98
CA VAL A 75 -0.37 8.86 35.45
C VAL A 75 0.89 9.63 35.04
N LEU A 76 1.95 9.59 35.84
CA LEU A 76 3.23 10.23 35.51
C LEU A 76 3.85 9.64 34.24
N ILE A 77 3.85 8.31 34.10
CA ILE A 77 4.33 7.61 32.91
C ILE A 77 3.50 8.01 31.69
N PHE A 78 2.17 8.12 31.83
CA PHE A 78 1.28 8.58 30.76
C PHE A 78 1.63 10.00 30.29
N LEU A 79 1.83 10.92 31.24
CA LEU A 79 2.26 12.29 30.94
C LEU A 79 3.64 12.31 30.27
N LEU A 80 4.59 11.50 30.75
CA LEU A 80 5.93 11.42 30.18
C LEU A 80 5.91 10.85 28.76
N ASN A 81 5.06 9.85 28.49
CA ASN A 81 4.87 9.30 27.14
C ASN A 81 4.23 10.33 26.19
N ARG A 82 3.33 11.16 26.70
CA ARG A 82 2.62 12.19 25.93
C ARG A 82 3.51 13.36 25.56
N TYR A 83 4.31 13.88 26.50
CA TYR A 83 5.04 15.13 26.33
C TYR A 83 6.52 14.95 26.01
N TRP A 84 7.15 13.86 26.45
CA TRP A 84 8.60 13.66 26.36
C TRP A 84 8.92 12.40 25.53
N SER A 85 9.76 11.51 26.05
CA SER A 85 10.29 10.33 25.36
C SER A 85 9.49 9.08 25.69
N GLY A 86 8.93 8.44 24.66
CA GLY A 86 8.23 7.17 24.81
C GLY A 86 9.12 6.02 25.30
N ARG A 87 10.43 6.05 24.99
CA ARG A 87 11.37 5.01 25.45
C ARG A 87 11.62 5.10 26.95
N ALA A 88 11.76 6.32 27.48
CA ALA A 88 11.91 6.55 28.91
C ALA A 88 10.63 6.16 29.66
N ALA A 89 9.45 6.51 29.10
CA ALA A 89 8.17 6.11 29.67
C ALA A 89 8.00 4.58 29.71
N ALA A 90 8.39 3.87 28.64
CA ALA A 90 8.35 2.41 28.60
C ALA A 90 9.29 1.77 29.63
N LEU A 91 10.51 2.29 29.80
CA LEU A 91 11.44 1.81 30.84
C LEU A 91 10.87 2.02 32.25
N LEU A 92 10.31 3.20 32.53
CA LEU A 92 9.67 3.48 33.81
C LEU A 92 8.46 2.56 34.06
N PHE A 93 7.67 2.27 33.03
CA PHE A 93 6.58 1.31 33.12
C PHE A 93 7.07 -0.11 33.44
N LEU A 94 8.13 -0.56 32.77
CA LEU A 94 8.72 -1.88 33.06
C LEU A 94 9.27 -1.95 34.48
N LEU A 95 9.95 -0.89 34.95
CA LEU A 95 10.42 -0.81 36.33
C LEU A 95 9.26 -0.83 37.33
N LEU A 96 8.19 -0.07 37.08
CA LEU A 96 7.00 -0.06 37.92
C LEU A 96 6.35 -1.46 37.96
N LEU A 97 6.22 -2.12 36.80
CA LEU A 97 5.65 -3.47 36.70
C LEU A 97 6.51 -4.47 37.47
N THR A 98 7.83 -4.46 37.27
CA THR A 98 8.75 -5.32 38.03
C THR A 98 8.66 -5.07 39.53
N ALA A 99 8.68 -3.80 39.97
CA ALA A 99 8.57 -3.44 41.39
C ALA A 99 7.23 -3.92 42.00
N SER A 100 6.13 -3.84 41.24
CA SER A 100 4.83 -4.34 41.68
C SER A 100 4.82 -5.86 41.92
N VAL A 101 5.59 -6.65 41.15
CA VAL A 101 5.68 -8.10 41.36
C VAL A 101 6.49 -8.43 42.62
N PHE A 102 7.53 -7.63 42.92
CA PHE A 102 8.34 -7.78 44.14
C PHE A 102 7.68 -7.23 45.40
N ALA A 103 6.60 -6.44 45.26
CA ALA A 103 5.85 -5.90 46.40
C ALA A 103 4.95 -6.97 47.07
N ASP A 104 4.72 -8.10 46.41
CA ASP A 104 4.05 -9.26 47.00
C ASP A 104 4.98 -9.96 48.02
N ASP A 105 4.43 -10.73 48.95
CA ASP A 105 5.22 -11.30 50.07
C ASP A 105 6.50 -11.99 49.58
N LEU A 106 7.65 -11.57 50.11
CA LEU A 106 8.98 -12.00 49.64
C LEU A 106 9.16 -13.53 49.69
N GLU A 107 8.42 -14.20 50.59
CA GLU A 107 8.39 -15.66 50.69
C GLU A 107 7.68 -16.30 49.48
N ASN A 108 6.58 -15.72 49.00
CA ASN A 108 5.86 -16.21 47.81
C ASN A 108 6.67 -16.01 46.51
N VAL A 109 7.54 -14.99 46.49
CA VAL A 109 8.45 -14.69 45.39
C VAL A 109 9.51 -15.80 45.22
N SER A 110 10.06 -16.34 46.31
CA SER A 110 11.13 -17.34 46.26
C SER A 110 10.62 -18.75 45.97
N TYR A 111 9.44 -19.13 46.47
CA TYR A 111 8.83 -20.46 46.25
C TYR A 111 8.20 -20.67 44.85
N GLY A 112 8.28 -19.67 43.97
CA GLY A 112 7.97 -19.83 42.55
C GLY A 112 6.49 -19.74 42.16
N ARG A 113 5.57 -19.47 43.09
CA ARG A 113 4.15 -19.23 42.76
C ARG A 113 3.94 -17.96 41.92
N SER A 114 4.85 -16.99 42.02
CA SER A 114 4.81 -15.73 41.27
C SER A 114 5.62 -15.75 39.96
N LEU A 115 6.15 -16.91 39.52
CA LEU A 115 7.00 -16.98 38.30
C LEU A 115 6.31 -16.46 37.03
N LEU A 116 5.00 -16.69 36.91
CA LEU A 116 4.21 -16.18 35.79
C LEU A 116 4.09 -14.65 35.82
N ALA A 117 4.02 -14.02 36.99
CA ALA A 117 3.98 -12.57 37.11
C ALA A 117 5.31 -11.94 36.67
N PHE A 118 6.44 -12.60 36.96
CA PHE A 118 7.76 -12.18 36.49
C PHE A 118 7.98 -12.32 34.98
N ALA A 119 7.17 -13.11 34.29
CA ALA A 119 7.18 -13.19 32.83
C ALA A 119 6.58 -11.93 32.18
N LEU A 120 5.65 -11.23 32.84
CA LEU A 120 4.96 -10.06 32.27
C LEU A 120 5.92 -8.93 31.86
N PRO A 121 6.83 -8.43 32.73
CA PRO A 121 7.77 -7.39 32.31
C PRO A 121 8.69 -7.86 31.17
N VAL A 122 9.09 -9.14 31.15
CA VAL A 122 9.95 -9.71 30.10
C VAL A 122 9.25 -9.67 28.74
N VAL A 123 7.99 -10.12 28.69
CA VAL A 123 7.20 -10.10 27.46
C VAL A 123 6.93 -8.67 27.01
N MET A 124 6.48 -7.80 27.93
CA MET A 124 6.18 -6.40 27.64
C MET A 124 7.40 -5.64 27.13
N ALA A 125 8.62 -5.97 27.59
CA ALA A 125 9.84 -5.35 27.11
C ALA A 125 10.12 -5.58 25.63
N SER A 126 9.82 -6.78 25.12
CA SER A 126 9.99 -7.11 23.70
C SER A 126 9.03 -6.32 22.79
N VAL A 127 7.85 -5.96 23.30
CA VAL A 127 6.78 -5.28 22.57
C VAL A 127 6.91 -3.75 22.63
N LEU A 128 7.26 -3.22 23.81
CA LEU A 128 7.32 -1.78 24.08
C LEU A 128 8.63 -1.14 23.62
N LEU A 129 9.73 -1.85 23.76
CA LEU A 129 11.06 -1.36 23.41
C LEU A 129 11.57 -2.11 22.19
N ARG A 130 12.64 -2.89 22.30
CA ARG A 130 13.16 -3.70 21.18
C ARG A 130 13.14 -5.16 21.61
N PRO A 131 13.02 -6.10 20.66
CA PRO A 131 12.92 -7.51 21.01
C PRO A 131 14.03 -7.99 21.96
N TYR A 132 15.27 -7.52 21.80
CA TYR A 132 16.40 -7.95 22.65
C TYR A 132 16.30 -7.50 24.10
N VAL A 133 15.46 -6.52 24.43
CA VAL A 133 15.30 -6.02 25.81
C VAL A 133 14.63 -7.06 26.71
N SER A 134 13.92 -8.05 26.15
CA SER A 134 13.40 -9.19 26.93
C SER A 134 14.51 -9.95 27.64
N PHE A 135 15.66 -10.16 26.98
CA PHE A 135 16.80 -10.84 27.59
C PHE A 135 17.44 -10.01 28.71
N VAL A 136 17.53 -8.69 28.52
CA VAL A 136 18.02 -7.77 29.56
C VAL A 136 17.10 -7.81 30.78
N MET A 137 15.79 -7.77 30.57
CA MET A 137 14.81 -7.86 31.66
C MET A 137 14.81 -9.21 32.34
N ALA A 138 14.91 -10.32 31.60
CA ALA A 138 15.00 -11.66 32.19
C ALA A 138 16.28 -11.81 33.02
N GLY A 139 17.42 -11.27 32.56
CA GLY A 139 18.65 -11.22 33.33
C GLY A 139 18.51 -10.40 34.61
N LEU A 140 17.94 -9.20 34.54
CA LEU A 140 17.71 -8.33 35.70
C LEU A 140 16.76 -8.97 36.72
N ILE A 141 15.62 -9.50 36.27
CA ILE A 141 14.64 -10.14 37.16
C ILE A 141 15.21 -11.41 37.77
N SER A 142 15.91 -12.24 36.98
CA SER A 142 16.62 -13.41 37.48
C SER A 142 17.63 -13.05 38.57
N LEU A 143 18.43 -12.02 38.34
CA LEU A 143 19.40 -11.53 39.32
C LEU A 143 18.70 -11.09 40.62
N LEU A 144 17.62 -10.31 40.51
CA LEU A 144 16.83 -9.85 41.66
C LEU A 144 16.22 -11.01 42.44
N ILE A 145 15.62 -12.00 41.76
CA ILE A 145 15.06 -13.19 42.41
C ILE A 145 16.13 -13.95 43.19
N ASN A 146 17.33 -14.11 42.62
CA ASN A 146 18.42 -14.82 43.30
C ASN A 146 19.00 -14.02 44.47
N ILE A 147 19.12 -12.70 44.37
CA ILE A 147 19.54 -11.83 45.49
C ILE A 147 18.55 -11.94 46.66
N VAL A 148 17.24 -11.86 46.37
CA VAL A 148 16.19 -12.01 47.39
C VAL A 148 16.24 -13.41 48.00
N GLY A 149 16.37 -14.46 47.18
CA GLY A 149 16.45 -15.85 47.64
C GLY A 149 17.64 -16.11 48.56
N MET A 150 18.83 -15.59 48.22
CA MET A 150 20.02 -15.68 49.08
C MET A 150 19.79 -15.02 50.45
N GLY A 151 19.10 -13.88 50.48
CA GLY A 151 18.73 -13.20 51.73
C GLY A 151 17.79 -14.00 52.62
N MET A 152 17.08 -14.99 52.07
CA MET A 152 16.15 -15.88 52.78
C MET A 152 16.74 -17.26 53.11
N PHE A 153 18.06 -17.45 52.89
CA PHE A 153 18.74 -18.75 52.99
C PHE A 153 18.18 -19.83 52.05
N HIS A 154 17.43 -19.43 51.02
CA HIS A 154 17.08 -20.31 49.91
C HIS A 154 18.24 -20.38 48.92
N GLY A 155 18.48 -21.57 48.38
CA GLY A 155 19.43 -21.74 47.27
C GLY A 155 19.00 -20.97 46.01
N PRO A 156 19.90 -20.81 45.02
CA PRO A 156 19.57 -20.12 43.78
C PRO A 156 18.39 -20.79 43.08
N ASN A 157 17.41 -19.99 42.63
CA ASN A 157 16.22 -20.50 41.97
C ASN A 157 16.52 -20.74 40.47
N VAL A 158 17.27 -21.80 40.18
CA VAL A 158 17.71 -22.16 38.81
C VAL A 158 16.52 -22.35 37.86
N LEU A 159 15.41 -22.89 38.38
CA LEU A 159 14.17 -23.08 37.61
C LEU A 159 13.60 -21.73 37.13
N ALA A 160 13.55 -20.73 38.02
CA ALA A 160 13.10 -19.38 37.67
C ALA A 160 13.96 -18.76 36.55
N VAL A 161 15.28 -18.89 36.66
CA VAL A 161 16.21 -18.41 35.63
C VAL A 161 15.89 -19.06 34.29
N PHE A 162 15.80 -20.39 34.25
CA PHE A 162 15.53 -21.11 33.02
C PHE A 162 14.21 -20.70 32.37
N ILE A 163 13.12 -20.62 33.16
CA ILE A 163 11.80 -20.23 32.67
C ILE A 163 11.82 -18.78 32.13
N LEU A 164 12.43 -17.83 32.84
CA LEU A 164 12.48 -16.44 32.40
C LEU A 164 13.28 -16.27 31.10
N PHE A 165 14.39 -16.99 30.95
CA PHE A 165 15.15 -16.99 29.70
C PHE A 165 14.41 -17.68 28.56
N LEU A 166 13.67 -18.76 28.84
CA LEU A 166 12.79 -19.39 27.84
C LEU A 166 11.69 -18.44 27.39
N VAL A 167 11.02 -17.75 28.32
CA VAL A 167 10.02 -16.71 28.01
C VAL A 167 10.66 -15.59 27.21
N ALA A 168 11.86 -15.12 27.58
CA ALA A 168 12.57 -14.07 26.85
C ALA A 168 12.88 -14.49 25.42
N TRP A 169 13.27 -15.74 25.21
CA TRP A 169 13.53 -16.30 23.88
C TRP A 169 12.26 -16.40 23.05
N VAL A 170 11.20 -17.03 23.57
CA VAL A 170 9.91 -17.13 22.85
C VAL A 170 9.37 -15.75 22.51
N SER A 171 9.40 -14.82 23.47
CA SER A 171 8.95 -13.45 23.26
C SER A 171 9.82 -12.70 22.25
N TRP A 172 11.13 -12.91 22.25
CA TRP A 172 12.05 -12.32 21.26
C TRP A 172 11.77 -12.83 19.84
N VAL A 173 11.61 -14.15 19.67
CA VAL A 173 11.28 -14.75 18.36
C VAL A 173 9.94 -14.25 17.86
N ALA A 174 8.92 -14.24 18.72
CA ALA A 174 7.57 -13.78 18.38
C ALA A 174 7.54 -12.28 18.03
N ALA A 175 8.21 -11.43 18.80
CA ALA A 175 8.30 -10.01 18.50
C ALA A 175 9.05 -9.76 17.18
N ARG A 176 10.15 -10.48 16.95
CA ARG A 176 10.94 -10.35 15.73
C ARG A 176 10.20 -10.87 14.48
N SER A 177 9.46 -11.97 14.59
CA SER A 177 8.65 -12.48 13.48
C SER A 177 7.49 -11.55 13.16
N ALA A 178 6.84 -10.97 14.17
CA ALA A 178 5.80 -9.97 13.98
C ALA A 178 6.33 -8.68 13.32
N GLU A 179 7.50 -8.18 13.74
CA GLU A 179 8.15 -7.02 13.11
C GLU A 179 8.48 -7.28 11.63
N ARG A 180 8.98 -8.47 11.31
CA ARG A 180 9.23 -8.90 9.91
C ARG A 180 7.94 -8.94 9.10
N ALA A 181 6.91 -9.64 9.60
CA ALA A 181 5.63 -9.76 8.91
C ALA A 181 4.97 -8.39 8.64
N LEU A 182 5.04 -7.46 9.59
CA LEU A 182 4.54 -6.09 9.40
C LEU A 182 5.33 -5.34 8.32
N THR A 183 6.64 -5.55 8.26
CA THR A 183 7.49 -4.93 7.23
C THR A 183 7.17 -5.49 5.85
N ASP A 184 7.04 -6.80 5.73
CA ASP A 184 6.69 -7.48 4.48
C ASP A 184 5.30 -7.05 3.99
N LEU A 185 4.32 -6.96 4.89
CA LEU A 185 2.97 -6.46 4.56
C LEU A 185 2.99 -5.02 4.06
N ARG A 186 3.84 -4.15 4.62
CA ARG A 186 3.98 -2.77 4.15
C ARG A 186 4.56 -2.72 2.74
N VAL A 187 5.54 -3.58 2.44
CA VAL A 187 6.14 -3.68 1.10
C VAL A 187 5.11 -4.21 0.09
N ILE A 188 4.41 -5.30 0.42
CA ILE A 188 3.39 -5.91 -0.44
C ILE A 188 2.25 -4.92 -0.72
N ASN A 189 1.74 -4.19 0.28
CA ASN A 189 0.68 -3.19 0.05
C ASN A 189 1.15 -2.07 -0.88
N ARG A 190 2.37 -1.55 -0.70
CA ARG A 190 2.93 -0.52 -1.59
C ARG A 190 3.05 -1.03 -3.02
N GLU A 191 3.49 -2.26 -3.21
CA GLU A 191 3.58 -2.88 -4.54
C GLU A 191 2.19 -3.08 -5.16
N LEU A 192 1.21 -3.51 -4.37
CA LEU A 192 -0.16 -3.68 -4.82
C LEU A 192 -0.78 -2.34 -5.25
N ASP A 193 -0.61 -1.29 -4.46
CA ASP A 193 -1.09 0.06 -4.78
C ASP A 193 -0.49 0.57 -6.10
N GLN A 194 0.81 0.33 -6.32
CA GLN A 194 1.48 0.66 -7.59
C GLN A 194 0.88 -0.11 -8.77
N ARG A 195 0.71 -1.44 -8.63
CA ARG A 195 0.11 -2.30 -9.67
C ARG A 195 -1.32 -1.88 -9.99
N VAL A 196 -2.11 -1.49 -8.98
CA VAL A 196 -3.48 -0.97 -9.17
C VAL A 196 -3.43 0.35 -9.93
N ALA A 197 -2.57 1.29 -9.54
CA ALA A 197 -2.43 2.58 -10.22
C ALA A 197 -2.02 2.42 -11.69
N GLU A 198 -1.11 1.49 -12.00
CA GLU A 198 -0.71 1.17 -13.38
C GLU A 198 -1.87 0.61 -14.20
N ARG A 199 -2.64 -0.35 -13.64
CA ARG A 199 -3.81 -0.92 -14.32
C ARG A 199 -4.88 0.14 -14.58
N VAL A 200 -5.17 1.00 -13.60
CA VAL A 200 -6.13 2.11 -13.75
C VAL A 200 -5.70 3.04 -14.88
N ARG A 201 -4.41 3.41 -14.96
CA ARG A 201 -3.87 4.22 -16.07
C ARG A 201 -4.00 3.52 -17.42
N GLY A 202 -3.72 2.21 -17.48
CA GLY A 202 -3.86 1.42 -18.70
C GLY A 202 -5.31 1.35 -19.21
N VAL A 203 -6.26 1.09 -18.31
CA VAL A 203 -7.70 1.09 -18.62
C VAL A 203 -8.16 2.48 -19.09
N GLN A 204 -7.75 3.54 -18.41
CA GLN A 204 -8.11 4.90 -18.78
C GLN A 204 -7.61 5.27 -20.19
N ARG A 205 -6.36 4.93 -20.53
CA ARG A 205 -5.81 5.16 -21.87
C ARG A 205 -6.61 4.42 -22.94
N ARG A 206 -6.95 3.14 -22.70
CA ARG A 206 -7.75 2.34 -23.63
C ARG A 206 -9.17 2.89 -23.79
N SER A 207 -9.77 3.37 -22.71
CA SER A 207 -11.09 4.02 -22.74
C SER A 207 -11.07 5.28 -23.61
N ILE A 208 -10.05 6.14 -23.46
CA ILE A 208 -9.87 7.34 -24.28
C ILE A 208 -9.71 6.97 -25.76
N GLN A 209 -8.87 5.98 -26.08
CA GLN A 209 -8.69 5.52 -27.46
C GLN A 209 -9.99 5.00 -28.09
N LEU A 210 -10.77 4.21 -27.35
CA LEU A 210 -12.06 3.71 -27.82
C LEU A 210 -13.08 4.84 -28.02
N GLN A 211 -13.11 5.82 -27.12
CA GLN A 211 -13.97 7.00 -27.28
C GLN A 211 -13.60 7.80 -28.53
N THR A 212 -12.32 8.11 -28.72
CA THR A 212 -11.84 8.82 -29.91
C THR A 212 -12.13 8.04 -31.20
N ALA A 213 -11.94 6.73 -31.20
CA ALA A 213 -12.28 5.89 -32.35
C ALA A 213 -13.79 5.92 -32.65
N SER A 214 -14.64 5.89 -31.61
CA SER A 214 -16.09 5.99 -31.76
C SER A 214 -16.53 7.36 -32.27
N GLU A 215 -15.87 8.44 -31.86
CA GLU A 215 -16.13 9.80 -32.36
C GLU A 215 -15.77 9.89 -33.86
N ILE A 216 -14.59 9.40 -34.26
CA ILE A 216 -14.17 9.36 -35.67
C ILE A 216 -15.14 8.54 -36.53
N ALA A 217 -15.55 7.36 -36.05
CA ALA A 217 -16.50 6.51 -36.78
C ALA A 217 -17.87 7.18 -36.96
N ARG A 218 -18.35 7.89 -35.94
CA ARG A 218 -19.61 8.64 -36.00
C ARG A 218 -19.53 9.79 -37.00
N ASP A 219 -18.44 10.56 -36.99
CA ASP A 219 -18.24 11.67 -37.92
C ASP A 219 -18.14 11.17 -39.37
N ALA A 220 -17.44 10.05 -39.61
CA ALA A 220 -17.40 9.42 -40.92
C ALA A 220 -18.77 8.93 -41.41
N THR A 221 -19.66 8.48 -40.51
CA THR A 221 -21.03 8.07 -40.89
C THR A 221 -22.00 9.24 -41.10
N ALA A 222 -21.69 10.45 -40.61
CA ALA A 222 -22.57 11.61 -40.69
C ALA A 222 -22.53 12.31 -42.07
N THR A 223 -21.49 12.07 -42.88
CA THR A 223 -21.35 12.65 -44.21
C THR A 223 -22.03 11.74 -45.24
N LEU A 224 -23.35 11.87 -45.39
CA LEU A 224 -24.19 11.14 -46.35
C LEU A 224 -24.15 11.75 -47.77
N ASP A 225 -22.95 12.12 -48.19
CA ASP A 225 -22.62 12.54 -49.53
C ASP A 225 -21.31 11.82 -49.84
N VAL A 226 -21.40 10.75 -50.65
CA VAL A 226 -20.28 9.83 -50.91
C VAL A 226 -19.06 10.62 -51.39
N ASP A 227 -19.28 11.68 -52.17
CA ASP A 227 -18.21 12.52 -52.69
C ASP A 227 -17.54 13.30 -51.55
N LYS A 228 -18.33 13.90 -50.65
CA LYS A 228 -17.77 14.62 -49.47
C LYS A 228 -17.08 13.69 -48.48
N LEU A 229 -17.60 12.48 -48.28
CA LEU A 229 -16.98 11.51 -47.38
C LEU A 229 -15.62 11.06 -47.93
N LEU A 230 -15.54 10.79 -49.23
CA LEU A 230 -14.28 10.41 -49.88
C LEU A 230 -13.27 11.55 -49.84
N ASP A 231 -13.71 12.79 -50.11
CA ASP A 231 -12.86 13.98 -50.03
C ASP A 231 -12.34 14.21 -48.61
N GLU A 232 -13.21 14.12 -47.60
CA GLU A 232 -12.80 14.29 -46.20
C GLU A 232 -11.87 13.17 -45.73
N THR A 233 -12.13 11.92 -46.16
CA THR A 233 -11.27 10.78 -45.85
C THR A 233 -9.87 10.97 -46.42
N VAL A 234 -9.77 11.32 -47.69
CA VAL A 234 -8.49 11.52 -48.38
C VAL A 234 -7.71 12.69 -47.78
N ARG A 235 -8.41 13.79 -47.42
CA ARG A 235 -7.81 14.93 -46.70
C ARG A 235 -7.26 14.52 -45.34
N LEU A 236 -8.06 13.82 -44.51
CA LEU A 236 -7.64 13.36 -43.19
C LEU A 236 -6.46 12.38 -43.26
N VAL A 237 -6.43 11.50 -44.25
CA VAL A 237 -5.30 10.58 -44.47
C VAL A 237 -4.03 11.35 -44.83
N SER A 238 -4.09 12.30 -45.76
CA SER A 238 -2.93 13.11 -46.15
C SER A 238 -2.38 13.93 -44.97
N GLU A 239 -3.26 14.64 -44.24
CA GLU A 239 -2.88 15.52 -43.13
C GLU A 239 -2.35 14.73 -41.91
N ARG A 240 -3.02 13.63 -41.51
CA ARG A 240 -2.64 12.89 -40.29
C ARG A 240 -1.43 11.98 -40.48
N PHE A 241 -1.19 11.49 -41.69
CA PHE A 241 -0.04 10.62 -41.99
C PHE A 241 1.11 11.36 -42.70
N GLY A 242 0.97 12.67 -42.97
CA GLY A 242 2.02 13.48 -43.56
C GLY A 242 2.39 13.09 -45.00
N LEU A 243 1.42 12.60 -45.77
CA LEU A 243 1.62 12.17 -47.15
C LEU A 243 1.45 13.35 -48.12
N TYR A 244 2.29 13.41 -49.16
CA TYR A 244 2.18 14.42 -50.23
C TYR A 244 0.85 14.30 -51.01
N HIS A 245 0.45 13.06 -51.30
CA HIS A 245 -0.76 12.77 -52.06
C HIS A 245 -1.43 11.50 -51.52
N ALA A 246 -2.75 11.56 -51.40
CA ALA A 246 -3.62 10.41 -51.25
C ALA A 246 -4.75 10.52 -52.27
N GLY A 247 -5.22 9.39 -52.78
CA GLY A 247 -6.34 9.33 -53.72
C GLY A 247 -7.15 8.05 -53.54
N VAL A 248 -8.45 8.13 -53.75
CA VAL A 248 -9.37 6.98 -53.70
C VAL A 248 -9.94 6.73 -55.08
N PHE A 249 -9.76 5.51 -55.55
CA PHE A 249 -10.33 5.02 -56.79
C PHE A 249 -11.52 4.11 -56.51
N LEU A 250 -12.60 4.27 -57.27
CA LEU A 250 -13.74 3.36 -57.28
C LEU A 250 -13.76 2.58 -58.59
N ILE A 251 -14.09 1.29 -58.49
CA ILE A 251 -14.24 0.43 -59.67
C ILE A 251 -15.57 0.76 -60.35
N ASP A 252 -15.55 0.89 -61.67
CA ASP A 252 -16.75 1.12 -62.46
C ASP A 252 -17.72 -0.08 -62.38
N LYS A 253 -18.97 0.12 -62.78
CA LYS A 253 -20.01 -0.93 -62.69
C LYS A 253 -19.72 -2.16 -63.55
N ARG A 254 -18.76 -2.08 -64.47
CA ARG A 254 -18.37 -3.15 -65.39
C ARG A 254 -17.11 -3.89 -64.93
N GLY A 255 -16.43 -3.40 -63.89
CA GLY A 255 -15.18 -3.98 -63.41
C GLY A 255 -13.98 -3.72 -64.33
N GLU A 256 -14.10 -2.82 -65.30
CA GLU A 256 -13.10 -2.62 -66.35
C GLU A 256 -12.10 -1.52 -65.97
N TYR A 257 -12.53 -0.51 -65.22
CA TYR A 257 -11.72 0.65 -64.89
C TYR A 257 -11.80 1.02 -63.40
N ALA A 258 -10.66 1.42 -62.85
CA ALA A 258 -10.56 2.14 -61.58
C ALA A 258 -10.59 3.64 -61.87
N VAL A 259 -11.63 4.34 -61.40
CA VAL A 259 -11.87 5.78 -61.63
C VAL A 259 -11.47 6.55 -60.37
N LEU A 260 -10.65 7.59 -60.50
CA LEU A 260 -10.26 8.44 -59.37
C LEU A 260 -11.44 9.30 -58.92
N CYS A 261 -11.91 9.13 -57.69
CA CYS A 261 -13.08 9.83 -57.16
C CYS A 261 -12.73 10.92 -56.14
N ALA A 262 -11.63 10.80 -55.40
CA ALA A 262 -11.19 11.80 -54.43
C ALA A 262 -9.66 11.87 -54.36
N ALA A 263 -9.11 13.06 -54.12
CA ALA A 263 -7.66 13.30 -54.08
C ALA A 263 -7.28 14.46 -53.14
N SER A 264 -6.18 14.34 -52.40
CA SER A 264 -5.75 15.36 -51.42
C SER A 264 -4.94 16.48 -52.05
N SER A 265 -4.13 16.18 -53.06
CA SER A 265 -3.22 17.12 -53.72
C SER A 265 -3.90 17.92 -54.83
N GLU A 266 -3.36 19.09 -55.19
CA GLU A 266 -3.79 19.85 -56.38
C GLU A 266 -3.63 19.07 -57.70
N GLY A 267 -2.54 18.30 -57.84
CA GLY A 267 -2.31 17.44 -59.02
C GLY A 267 -3.41 16.41 -59.21
N GLY A 268 -3.72 15.67 -58.14
CA GLY A 268 -4.84 14.73 -58.08
C GLY A 268 -6.21 15.37 -58.32
N ARG A 269 -6.47 16.60 -57.86
CA ARG A 269 -7.73 17.31 -58.20
C ARG A 269 -7.83 17.59 -59.69
N ARG A 270 -6.74 18.04 -60.33
CA ARG A 270 -6.72 18.18 -61.79
C ARG A 270 -6.94 16.85 -62.48
N MET A 271 -6.49 15.72 -61.92
CA MET A 271 -6.73 14.39 -62.50
C MET A 271 -8.21 13.98 -62.42
N ILE A 272 -8.92 14.34 -61.35
CA ILE A 272 -10.37 14.11 -61.22
C ILE A 272 -11.14 14.89 -62.29
N GLU A 273 -10.78 16.16 -62.55
CA GLU A 273 -11.44 17.02 -63.54
C GLU A 273 -11.39 16.48 -64.99
N ARG A 274 -10.42 15.59 -65.28
CA ARG A 274 -10.26 14.92 -66.59
C ARG A 274 -10.73 13.47 -66.57
N GLU A 275 -11.50 13.09 -65.55
CA GLU A 275 -12.05 11.76 -65.38
C GLU A 275 -10.97 10.66 -65.46
N HIS A 276 -9.85 10.89 -64.79
CA HIS A 276 -8.72 9.98 -64.85
C HIS A 276 -9.12 8.57 -64.38
N LYS A 277 -8.83 7.60 -65.24
CA LYS A 277 -9.17 6.19 -65.04
C LYS A 277 -8.05 5.29 -65.53
N LEU A 278 -7.90 4.15 -64.88
CA LEU A 278 -6.87 3.15 -65.18
C LEU A 278 -7.54 1.80 -65.39
N ALA A 279 -7.11 1.07 -66.41
CA ALA A 279 -7.64 -0.27 -66.68
C ALA A 279 -7.23 -1.26 -65.58
N VAL A 280 -8.23 -1.96 -65.03
CA VAL A 280 -8.03 -2.95 -63.95
C VAL A 280 -7.14 -4.09 -64.43
N GLY A 281 -6.11 -4.41 -63.65
CA GLY A 281 -5.13 -5.46 -63.89
C GLY A 281 -4.10 -5.17 -64.99
N LYS A 282 -4.18 -4.02 -65.68
CA LYS A 282 -3.38 -3.75 -66.89
C LYS A 282 -2.51 -2.50 -66.80
N GLU A 283 -2.94 -1.47 -66.08
CA GLU A 283 -2.29 -0.15 -66.11
C GLU A 283 -1.90 0.34 -64.72
N GLY A 284 -0.59 0.51 -64.51
CA GLY A 284 -0.02 1.11 -63.30
C GLY A 284 -0.22 0.29 -62.01
N ILE A 285 0.32 0.82 -60.90
CA ILE A 285 0.21 0.20 -59.56
C ILE A 285 -1.26 0.08 -59.13
N VAL A 286 -2.05 1.13 -59.36
CA VAL A 286 -3.47 1.17 -58.99
C VAL A 286 -4.27 0.13 -59.77
N GLY A 287 -4.06 0.00 -61.09
CA GLY A 287 -4.72 -1.01 -61.90
C GLY A 287 -4.32 -2.43 -61.47
N HIS A 288 -3.04 -2.69 -61.19
CA HIS A 288 -2.58 -3.99 -60.70
C HIS A 288 -3.24 -4.39 -59.38
N VAL A 289 -3.23 -3.50 -58.37
CA VAL A 289 -3.85 -3.72 -57.06
C VAL A 289 -5.37 -3.89 -57.18
N ALA A 290 -6.03 -3.11 -58.05
CA ALA A 290 -7.45 -3.25 -58.32
C ALA A 290 -7.83 -4.63 -58.88
N GLY A 291 -6.92 -5.26 -59.65
CA GLY A 291 -7.15 -6.58 -60.24
C GLY A 291 -6.80 -7.75 -59.32
N SER A 292 -5.76 -7.63 -58.50
CA SER A 292 -5.30 -8.70 -57.59
C SER A 292 -6.02 -8.68 -56.24
N GLY A 293 -6.46 -7.52 -55.76
CA GLY A 293 -7.02 -7.33 -54.42
C GLY A 293 -5.99 -7.39 -53.29
N GLU A 294 -4.70 -7.50 -53.62
CA GLU A 294 -3.61 -7.56 -52.63
C GLU A 294 -2.95 -6.19 -52.45
N PRO A 295 -2.71 -5.72 -51.20
CA PRO A 295 -2.07 -4.43 -50.96
C PRO A 295 -0.59 -4.45 -51.39
N LEU A 296 -0.17 -3.41 -52.12
CA LEU A 296 1.19 -3.26 -52.64
C LEU A 296 1.83 -1.96 -52.14
N VAL A 297 3.08 -2.03 -51.67
CA VAL A 297 3.90 -0.88 -51.27
C VAL A 297 5.17 -0.88 -52.10
N VAL A 298 5.40 0.21 -52.85
CA VAL A 298 6.58 0.38 -53.71
C VAL A 298 7.45 1.50 -53.13
N LEU A 299 8.74 1.21 -52.93
CA LEU A 299 9.69 2.13 -52.28
C LEU A 299 10.41 3.06 -53.25
N ASP A 300 10.50 2.68 -54.54
CA ASP A 300 11.13 3.47 -55.60
C ASP A 300 10.39 3.21 -56.92
N VAL A 301 9.62 4.21 -57.34
CA VAL A 301 8.68 4.10 -58.46
C VAL A 301 9.40 4.22 -59.81
N GLY A 302 10.64 4.73 -59.84
CA GLY A 302 11.40 4.99 -61.07
C GLY A 302 12.15 3.78 -61.66
N LYS A 303 12.26 2.67 -60.93
CA LYS A 303 13.06 1.49 -61.34
C LYS A 303 12.26 0.32 -61.91
N ASP A 304 10.95 0.29 -61.72
CA ASP A 304 10.08 -0.76 -62.28
C ASP A 304 9.50 -0.33 -63.64
N ALA A 305 9.89 -1.06 -64.68
CA ALA A 305 9.71 -0.75 -66.10
C ALA A 305 8.26 -0.82 -66.65
N ALA A 306 7.25 -0.63 -65.81
CA ALA A 306 5.83 -0.60 -66.21
C ALA A 306 5.10 0.69 -65.78
N TYR A 307 5.82 1.69 -65.26
CA TYR A 307 5.21 2.83 -64.60
C TYR A 307 5.05 4.05 -65.52
N LEU A 308 3.81 4.45 -65.78
CA LEU A 308 3.48 5.76 -66.35
C LEU A 308 3.70 6.82 -65.26
N ILE A 309 4.80 7.58 -65.36
CA ILE A 309 4.97 8.80 -64.57
C ILE A 309 3.81 9.73 -64.91
N ASN A 310 3.01 10.06 -63.90
CA ASN A 310 1.91 10.98 -64.10
C ASN A 310 2.45 12.43 -64.10
N PRO A 311 2.32 13.18 -65.20
CA PRO A 311 2.86 14.53 -65.31
C PRO A 311 2.25 15.54 -64.32
N ASP A 312 1.20 15.16 -63.58
CA ASP A 312 0.54 16.00 -62.58
C ASP A 312 0.96 15.75 -61.14
N LEU A 313 1.73 14.69 -60.91
CA LEU A 313 2.26 14.32 -59.61
C LEU A 313 3.79 14.28 -59.72
N LEU A 314 4.40 15.46 -59.87
CA LEU A 314 5.82 15.62 -60.19
C LEU A 314 6.76 15.38 -58.99
N ASP A 315 6.23 15.29 -57.76
CA ASP A 315 7.00 15.11 -56.52
C ASP A 315 6.77 13.74 -55.83
N THR A 316 6.30 12.73 -56.56
CA THR A 316 6.10 11.33 -56.07
C THR A 316 7.01 10.35 -56.79
#